data_AF-A0A1S1UGW7-F1
#
_entry.id   AF-A0A1S1UGW7-F1
#
_cell.length_a   1.000
_cell.length_b   1.000
_cell.length_c   1.000
_cell.angle_alpha   90.00
_cell.angle_beta   90.00
_cell.angle_gamma   90.00
#
_symmetry.space_group_name_H-M   'P 1'
#
loop_
_entity.id
_entity.type
_entity.pdbx_description
1 polymer ?
#
loop_
_entity_poly.entity_id
_entity_poly.type
_entity_poly.pdbx_seq_one_letter_code
_entity_poly.pdbx_strand_id
1 'polypeptide(L)'
;MLSLCAALCLPLSSMAQAMPAEDAAFVAATVPVSVPSPPLSLNEHPEIRADVFRLLGYARGSYTQDDTLVALQVLDSMQSLDDITRTMLPDGRSVLASVDAGTHGAWRAAMLFDPQRKLLALGLVNGHCAPACLPSTHAVLTVFLPPGAEDEMAAPLLVWARQRPPMLAQAAPEQRQSIAVVEYITTRPGQPGWEPNDVPSGFPASLLHLLLPNAELNSNSSGDEPMPDASITLRSYADFHWVLNTYAKLAKGAQVQGHDDKVVFTGNDASGRYTVTLREPDKENGVLITVASWQTK
;
A
#
# COMPACT_ATOMS: atom_id res chain seq x y z
N MET A 1 66.12 -38.68 0.62
CA MET A 1 64.86 -38.69 -0.16
C MET A 1 63.80 -39.41 0.66
N LEU A 2 62.54 -38.93 0.58
CA LEU A 2 61.31 -39.34 1.32
C LEU A 2 61.17 -38.60 2.67
N SER A 3 60.57 -37.41 2.79
CA SER A 3 59.28 -36.84 2.35
C SER A 3 58.06 -37.27 3.19
N LEU A 4 57.53 -36.24 3.89
CA LEU A 4 56.26 -36.04 4.61
C LEU A 4 55.08 -37.00 4.36
N CYS A 5 54.32 -37.27 5.43
CA CYS A 5 52.91 -36.83 5.55
C CYS A 5 52.38 -37.00 6.98
N ALA A 6 52.18 -35.89 7.69
CA ALA A 6 51.42 -35.84 8.93
C ALA A 6 49.93 -35.68 8.59
N ALA A 7 49.10 -36.65 8.99
CA ALA A 7 47.66 -36.58 8.86
C ALA A 7 47.09 -35.69 9.99
N LEU A 8 46.78 -34.44 9.67
CA LEU A 8 45.93 -33.58 10.49
C LEU A 8 44.47 -33.95 10.20
N CYS A 9 43.84 -34.70 11.10
CA CYS A 9 42.39 -34.81 11.16
C CYS A 9 41.80 -33.46 11.60
N LEU A 10 41.23 -32.71 10.66
CA LEU A 10 40.35 -31.59 10.97
C LEU A 10 38.94 -32.13 11.28
N PRO A 11 38.28 -31.69 12.37
CA PRO A 11 36.88 -32.02 12.60
C PRO A 11 36.01 -31.28 11.58
N LEU A 12 35.18 -32.05 10.87
CA LEU A 12 34.02 -31.54 10.14
C LEU A 12 33.12 -30.80 11.13
N SER A 13 33.26 -29.47 11.17
CA SER A 13 32.30 -28.61 11.84
C SER A 13 31.04 -28.60 10.98
N SER A 14 30.05 -29.38 11.40
CA SER A 14 28.67 -29.25 10.95
C SER A 14 28.21 -27.83 11.27
N MET A 15 28.18 -26.96 10.26
CA MET A 15 27.51 -25.67 10.35
C MET A 15 26.00 -25.93 10.29
N ALA A 16 25.44 -26.45 11.39
CA ALA A 16 24.03 -26.27 11.67
C ALA A 16 23.84 -24.76 11.88
N GLN A 17 23.34 -24.07 10.85
CA GLN A 17 22.91 -22.69 10.98
C GLN A 17 21.83 -22.67 12.07
N ALA A 18 22.19 -22.22 13.27
CA ALA A 18 21.23 -21.94 14.31
C ALA A 18 20.29 -20.87 13.76
N MET A 19 19.00 -21.20 13.60
CA MET A 19 17.99 -20.18 13.32
C MET A 19 18.07 -19.15 14.45
N PRO A 20 18.09 -17.84 14.14
CA PRO A 20 17.96 -16.80 15.15
C PRO A 20 16.78 -17.12 16.08
N ALA A 21 16.91 -16.85 17.38
CA ALA A 21 15.86 -17.16 18.35
C ALA A 21 14.49 -16.55 17.98
N GLU A 22 14.50 -15.39 17.30
CA GLU A 22 13.30 -14.73 16.77
C GLU A 22 12.66 -15.50 15.61
N ASP A 23 13.45 -16.07 14.70
CA ASP A 23 12.96 -16.92 13.60
C ASP A 23 12.31 -18.19 14.15
N ALA A 24 12.93 -18.81 15.15
CA ALA A 24 12.39 -20.00 15.80
C ALA A 24 11.10 -19.69 16.58
N ALA A 25 11.03 -18.53 17.24
CA ALA A 25 9.84 -18.10 17.96
C ALA A 25 8.69 -17.71 17.02
N PHE A 26 8.98 -17.06 15.90
CA PHE A 26 8.00 -16.79 14.85
C PHE A 26 7.44 -18.11 14.29
N VAL A 27 8.31 -19.05 13.91
CA VAL A 27 7.90 -20.38 13.41
C VAL A 27 7.06 -21.13 14.44
N ALA A 28 7.44 -21.10 15.72
CA ALA A 28 6.68 -21.73 16.79
C ALA A 28 5.33 -21.06 17.06
N ALA A 29 5.24 -19.74 16.82
CA ALA A 29 4.03 -18.95 17.01
C ALA A 29 3.09 -18.97 15.79
N THR A 30 3.55 -19.44 14.62
CA THR A 30 2.70 -19.76 13.46
C THR A 30 1.86 -21.02 13.76
N VAL A 31 1.01 -20.96 14.79
CA VAL A 31 -0.08 -21.90 14.95
C VAL A 31 -1.22 -21.34 14.09
N PRO A 32 -1.60 -22.00 12.98
CA PRO A 32 -2.76 -21.58 12.21
C PRO A 32 -4.00 -21.75 13.09
N VAL A 33 -4.41 -20.68 13.76
CA VAL A 33 -5.74 -20.61 14.34
C VAL A 33 -6.66 -20.34 13.16
N SER A 34 -7.48 -21.33 12.78
CA SER A 34 -8.62 -21.10 11.89
C SER A 34 -9.57 -20.14 12.59
N VAL A 35 -9.38 -18.85 12.36
CA VAL A 35 -10.37 -17.83 12.64
C VAL A 35 -11.50 -18.04 11.62
N PRO A 36 -12.79 -17.98 11.98
CA PRO A 36 -13.85 -17.95 11.00
C PRO A 36 -13.51 -16.89 9.94
N SER A 37 -13.61 -17.24 8.65
CA SER A 37 -13.28 -16.29 7.58
C SER A 37 -14.03 -14.98 7.85
N PRO A 38 -13.32 -13.85 7.99
CA PRO A 38 -13.97 -12.57 8.21
C PRO A 38 -14.95 -12.29 7.07
N PRO A 39 -15.99 -11.47 7.30
CA PRO A 39 -16.97 -11.17 6.26
C PRO A 39 -16.40 -10.37 5.08
N LEU A 40 -15.17 -9.87 5.21
CA LEU A 40 -14.46 -9.03 4.25
C LEU A 40 -13.01 -9.49 4.13
N SER A 41 -12.41 -9.30 2.96
CA SER A 41 -10.97 -9.50 2.76
C SER A 41 -10.19 -8.35 3.39
N LEU A 42 -8.89 -8.54 3.64
CA LEU A 42 -8.07 -7.49 4.27
C LEU A 42 -8.07 -6.18 3.48
N ASN A 43 -8.15 -6.24 2.16
CA ASN A 43 -8.20 -5.07 1.29
C ASN A 43 -9.52 -4.29 1.33
N GLU A 44 -10.60 -4.90 1.81
CA GLU A 44 -11.94 -4.30 1.95
C GLU A 44 -12.17 -3.71 3.35
N HIS A 45 -11.37 -4.11 4.35
CA HIS A 45 -11.48 -3.58 5.70
C HIS A 45 -11.09 -2.08 5.76
N PRO A 46 -12.01 -1.17 6.16
CA PRO A 46 -11.73 0.27 6.14
C PRO A 46 -10.53 0.69 7.00
N GLU A 47 -10.36 0.05 8.17
CA GLU A 47 -9.22 0.32 9.05
C GLU A 47 -7.89 -0.11 8.42
N ILE A 48 -7.87 -1.26 7.73
CA ILE A 48 -6.68 -1.75 7.02
C ILE A 48 -6.32 -0.81 5.87
N ARG A 49 -7.29 -0.43 5.04
CA ARG A 49 -7.09 0.55 3.96
C ARG A 49 -6.54 1.86 4.51
N ALA A 50 -7.14 2.38 5.58
CA ALA A 50 -6.70 3.61 6.22
C ALA A 50 -5.27 3.51 6.76
N ASP A 51 -4.89 2.37 7.37
CA ASP A 51 -3.53 2.14 7.86
C ASP A 51 -2.51 2.07 6.72
N VAL A 52 -2.84 1.37 5.63
CA VAL A 52 -1.99 1.27 4.43
C VAL A 52 -1.75 2.64 3.81
N PHE A 53 -2.81 3.43 3.57
CA PHE A 53 -2.67 4.79 3.03
C PHE A 53 -1.97 5.74 4.00
N ARG A 54 -2.11 5.56 5.31
CA ARG A 54 -1.40 6.37 6.31
C ARG A 54 0.10 6.12 6.29
N LEU A 55 0.54 4.88 6.02
CA LEU A 55 1.96 4.54 5.97
C LEU A 55 2.58 4.87 4.60
N LEU A 56 1.91 4.51 3.51
CA LEU A 56 2.45 4.61 2.15
C LEU A 56 2.14 5.95 1.46
N GLY A 57 1.08 6.63 1.87
CA GLY A 57 0.55 7.80 1.17
C GLY A 57 0.11 7.49 -0.25
N TYR A 58 0.34 8.45 -1.13
CA TYR A 58 -0.03 8.39 -2.56
C TYR A 58 1.20 8.18 -3.47
N ALA A 59 2.25 7.56 -2.95
CA ALA A 59 3.41 7.19 -3.75
C ALA A 59 3.01 6.19 -4.85
N ARG A 60 3.59 6.37 -6.04
CA ARG A 60 3.44 5.48 -7.20
C ARG A 60 4.69 4.62 -7.36
N GLY A 61 4.53 3.45 -7.94
CA GLY A 61 5.64 2.54 -8.25
C GLY A 61 5.17 1.35 -9.09
N SER A 62 6.13 0.51 -9.50
CA SER A 62 5.89 -0.62 -10.41
C SER A 62 6.32 -1.95 -9.76
N TYR A 63 5.57 -2.42 -8.76
CA TYR A 63 5.88 -3.66 -8.03
C TYR A 63 5.09 -4.85 -8.58
N THR A 64 3.75 -4.73 -8.57
CA THR A 64 2.82 -5.73 -9.13
C THR A 64 2.06 -5.16 -10.33
N GLN A 65 1.88 -3.85 -10.40
CA GLN A 65 1.25 -3.12 -11.51
C GLN A 65 2.10 -1.90 -11.86
N ASP A 66 2.23 -1.58 -13.15
CA ASP A 66 3.08 -0.49 -13.61
C ASP A 66 2.50 0.88 -13.24
N ASP A 67 3.36 1.78 -12.77
CA ASP A 67 3.06 3.16 -12.36
C ASP A 67 1.69 3.29 -11.68
N THR A 68 1.47 2.52 -10.62
CA THR A 68 0.21 2.52 -9.87
C THR A 68 0.49 2.91 -8.42
N LEU A 69 -0.52 3.39 -7.68
CA LEU A 69 -0.35 3.64 -6.25
C LEU A 69 0.16 2.37 -5.55
N VAL A 70 1.25 2.52 -4.80
CA VAL A 70 1.84 1.41 -4.05
C VAL A 70 0.85 0.89 -3.01
N ALA A 71 0.04 1.77 -2.42
CA ALA A 71 -1.03 1.40 -1.49
C ALA A 71 -2.05 0.42 -2.10
N LEU A 72 -2.46 0.64 -3.36
CA LEU A 72 -3.39 -0.26 -4.05
C LEU A 72 -2.72 -1.60 -4.35
N GLN A 73 -1.48 -1.58 -4.84
CA GLN A 73 -0.72 -2.80 -5.12
C GLN A 73 -0.56 -3.69 -3.87
N VAL A 74 -0.33 -3.08 -2.70
CA VAL A 74 -0.30 -3.79 -1.41
C VAL A 74 -1.68 -4.35 -1.05
N LEU A 75 -2.74 -3.57 -1.21
CA LEU A 75 -4.11 -4.00 -0.90
C LEU A 75 -4.55 -5.15 -1.82
N ASP A 76 -4.33 -5.05 -3.12
CA ASP A 76 -4.61 -6.12 -4.10
C ASP A 76 -3.87 -7.42 -3.75
N SER A 77 -2.67 -7.29 -3.18
CA SER A 77 -1.88 -8.44 -2.69
C SER A 77 -2.43 -9.10 -1.42
N MET A 78 -3.56 -8.62 -0.89
CA MET A 78 -4.24 -9.13 0.31
C MET A 78 -5.73 -9.42 0.07
N GLN A 79 -6.14 -9.66 -1.18
CA GLN A 79 -7.53 -9.83 -1.56
C GLN A 79 -8.14 -11.21 -1.23
N SER A 80 -7.34 -12.22 -0.87
CA SER A 80 -7.89 -13.53 -0.48
C SER A 80 -8.69 -13.44 0.82
N LEU A 81 -9.93 -13.94 0.77
CA LEU A 81 -10.81 -14.16 1.93
C LEU A 81 -10.40 -15.41 2.73
N ASP A 82 -9.81 -16.40 2.07
CA ASP A 82 -9.56 -17.73 2.62
C ASP A 82 -8.16 -17.86 3.23
N ASP A 83 -7.21 -17.02 2.81
CA ASP A 83 -5.79 -17.12 3.18
C ASP A 83 -5.33 -16.03 4.15
N ILE A 84 -6.21 -15.62 5.07
CA ILE A 84 -5.88 -14.62 6.09
C ILE A 84 -5.14 -15.29 7.25
N THR A 85 -3.94 -14.81 7.54
CA THR A 85 -3.09 -15.33 8.62
C THR A 85 -2.77 -14.24 9.63
N ARG A 86 -2.83 -14.58 10.92
CA ARG A 86 -2.39 -13.73 12.02
C ARG A 86 -1.39 -14.50 12.88
N THR A 87 -0.17 -13.99 12.95
CA THR A 87 0.90 -14.53 13.81
C THR A 87 1.16 -13.55 14.95
N MET A 88 1.00 -14.01 16.19
CA MET A 88 1.35 -13.23 17.38
C MET A 88 2.82 -13.49 17.74
N LEU A 89 3.58 -12.43 17.98
CA LEU A 89 5.00 -12.54 18.36
C LEU A 89 5.14 -12.55 19.89
N PRO A 90 6.22 -13.14 20.45
CA PRO A 90 6.42 -13.21 21.90
C PRO A 90 6.49 -11.84 22.59
N ASP A 91 6.90 -10.80 21.87
CA ASP A 91 6.98 -9.42 22.36
C ASP A 91 5.65 -8.65 22.25
N GLY A 92 4.57 -9.33 21.85
CA GLY A 92 3.23 -8.77 21.69
C GLY A 92 2.97 -8.10 20.35
N ARG A 93 3.96 -7.98 19.47
CA ARG A 93 3.74 -7.56 18.08
C ARG A 93 2.92 -8.60 17.32
N SER A 94 2.36 -8.24 16.17
CA SER A 94 1.61 -9.19 15.34
C SER A 94 1.85 -8.97 13.86
N VAL A 95 1.93 -10.06 13.10
CA VAL A 95 1.93 -10.03 11.64
C VAL A 95 0.55 -10.47 11.15
N LEU A 96 -0.11 -9.62 10.37
CA LEU A 96 -1.36 -9.91 9.68
C LEU A 96 -1.08 -9.93 8.18
N ALA A 97 -1.37 -11.05 7.52
CA ALA A 97 -1.07 -11.23 6.11
C ALA A 97 -2.22 -11.88 5.37
N SER A 98 -2.27 -11.63 4.07
CA SER A 98 -3.09 -12.38 3.11
C SER A 98 -2.34 -12.49 1.80
N VAL A 99 -2.97 -13.08 0.80
CA VAL A 99 -2.39 -13.33 -0.51
C VAL A 99 -3.28 -12.79 -1.61
N ASP A 100 -2.68 -12.62 -2.79
CA ASP A 100 -3.43 -12.45 -4.01
C ASP A 100 -3.92 -13.82 -4.51
N ALA A 101 -5.24 -14.03 -4.51
CA ALA A 101 -5.86 -15.24 -5.00
C ALA A 101 -5.63 -15.47 -6.51
N GLY A 102 -5.60 -14.40 -7.31
CA GLY A 102 -5.37 -14.46 -8.76
C GLY A 102 -3.97 -14.95 -9.12
N THR A 103 -2.99 -14.74 -8.25
CA THR A 103 -1.62 -15.23 -8.43
C THR A 103 -1.29 -16.45 -7.58
N HIS A 104 -2.29 -17.05 -6.92
CA HIS A 104 -2.10 -18.20 -6.01
C HIS A 104 -1.02 -17.91 -4.96
N GLY A 105 -1.01 -16.68 -4.45
CA GLY A 105 -0.07 -16.18 -3.45
C GLY A 105 1.37 -15.99 -3.88
N ALA A 106 1.66 -16.05 -5.19
CA ALA A 106 2.93 -15.58 -5.73
C ALA A 106 3.14 -14.09 -5.42
N TRP A 107 2.07 -13.30 -5.43
CA TRP A 107 1.99 -11.99 -4.80
C TRP A 107 1.25 -12.10 -3.48
N ARG A 108 1.80 -11.46 -2.45
CA ARG A 108 1.24 -11.47 -1.10
C ARG A 108 1.79 -10.30 -0.30
N ALA A 109 1.02 -9.82 0.67
CA ALA A 109 1.48 -8.77 1.56
C ALA A 109 1.16 -9.05 3.03
N ALA A 110 1.93 -8.40 3.89
CA ALA A 110 1.83 -8.52 5.33
C ALA A 110 2.03 -7.16 6.01
N MET A 111 1.30 -6.98 7.10
CA MET A 111 1.36 -5.84 7.99
C MET A 111 1.95 -6.27 9.33
N LEU A 112 3.00 -5.59 9.78
CA LEU A 112 3.55 -5.73 11.13
C LEU A 112 2.95 -4.66 12.04
N PHE A 113 2.29 -5.07 13.11
CA PHE A 113 1.70 -4.19 14.12
C PHE A 113 2.44 -4.28 15.45
N ASP A 114 2.46 -3.15 16.18
CA ASP A 114 2.86 -3.12 17.58
C ASP A 114 1.78 -3.72 18.52
N PRO A 115 2.08 -3.90 19.82
CA PRO A 115 1.09 -4.38 20.79
C PRO A 115 -0.15 -3.48 20.94
N GLN A 116 -0.07 -2.22 20.53
CA GLN A 116 -1.16 -1.23 20.52
C GLN A 116 -1.91 -1.18 19.19
N ARG A 117 -1.67 -2.12 18.26
CA ARG A 117 -2.28 -2.20 16.93
C ARG A 117 -1.91 -1.05 16.00
N LYS A 118 -0.81 -0.34 16.25
CA LYS A 118 -0.24 0.62 15.30
C LYS A 118 0.54 -0.13 14.23
N LEU A 119 0.30 0.19 12.96
CA LEU A 119 1.09 -0.33 11.84
C LEU A 119 2.53 0.20 11.91
N LEU A 120 3.49 -0.72 11.95
CA LEU A 120 4.94 -0.44 12.02
C LEU A 120 5.62 -0.55 10.66
N ALA A 121 5.27 -1.55 9.87
CA ALA A 121 5.87 -1.82 8.57
C ALA A 121 4.92 -2.63 7.68
N LEU A 122 5.13 -2.56 6.36
CA LEU A 122 4.46 -3.39 5.35
C LEU A 122 5.50 -4.20 4.59
N GLY A 123 5.22 -5.47 4.33
CA GLY A 123 5.97 -6.31 3.41
C GLY A 123 5.13 -6.65 2.19
N LEU A 124 5.69 -6.46 1.00
CA LEU A 124 5.09 -6.87 -0.27
C LEU A 124 6.02 -7.85 -0.96
N VAL A 125 5.56 -9.10 -1.12
CA VAL A 125 6.22 -10.08 -1.98
C VAL A 125 5.66 -9.95 -3.38
N ASN A 126 6.55 -9.72 -4.35
CA ASN A 126 6.20 -9.56 -5.76
C ASN A 126 7.23 -10.28 -6.66
N GLY A 127 6.86 -10.50 -7.92
CA GLY A 127 7.74 -11.15 -8.91
C GLY A 127 8.81 -10.23 -9.53
N HIS A 128 8.72 -8.92 -9.28
CA HIS A 128 9.53 -7.83 -9.86
C HIS A 128 9.72 -7.94 -11.38
N CYS A 129 8.93 -7.17 -12.14
CA CYS A 129 8.87 -7.25 -13.60
C CYS A 129 9.32 -6.00 -14.38
N ALA A 130 9.93 -5.02 -13.71
CA ALA A 130 10.42 -3.80 -14.34
C ALA A 130 11.87 -3.50 -13.91
N PRO A 131 12.83 -3.31 -14.84
CA PRO A 131 12.72 -3.35 -16.31
C PRO A 131 12.79 -4.76 -16.92
N ALA A 132 13.09 -5.80 -16.13
CA ALA A 132 13.10 -7.19 -16.58
C ALA A 132 12.55 -8.11 -15.49
N CYS A 133 11.71 -9.07 -15.89
CA CYS A 133 11.13 -10.03 -14.94
C CYS A 133 12.19 -11.00 -14.41
N LEU A 134 12.16 -11.19 -13.09
CA LEU A 134 12.82 -12.32 -12.48
C LEU A 134 12.15 -13.64 -12.92
N PRO A 135 12.87 -14.77 -12.85
CA PRO A 135 12.23 -16.09 -13.02
C PRO A 135 11.04 -16.23 -12.07
N SER A 136 9.99 -16.95 -12.46
CA SER A 136 8.78 -17.13 -11.63
C SER A 136 9.03 -17.78 -10.27
N THR A 137 10.19 -18.41 -10.09
CA THR A 137 10.67 -19.00 -8.84
C THR A 137 11.39 -18.01 -7.92
N HIS A 138 11.63 -16.78 -8.37
CA HIS A 138 12.31 -15.73 -7.64
C HIS A 138 11.31 -14.61 -7.35
N ALA A 139 11.28 -14.18 -6.10
CA ALA A 139 10.47 -13.06 -5.66
C ALA A 139 11.33 -12.04 -4.93
N VAL A 140 10.87 -10.80 -4.96
CA VAL A 140 11.41 -9.70 -4.17
C VAL A 140 10.49 -9.48 -2.98
N LEU A 141 11.05 -9.37 -1.78
CA LEU A 141 10.37 -8.80 -0.63
C LEU A 141 10.72 -7.32 -0.55
N THR A 142 9.76 -6.45 -0.85
CA THR A 142 9.89 -5.02 -0.60
C THR A 142 9.27 -4.70 0.76
N VAL A 143 10.06 -4.11 1.66
CA VAL A 143 9.67 -3.72 3.01
C VAL A 143 9.52 -2.20 3.07
N PHE A 144 8.33 -1.72 3.41
CA PHE A 144 8.04 -0.30 3.56
C PHE A 144 8.08 0.09 5.03
N LEU A 145 8.91 1.08 5.34
CA LEU A 145 9.19 1.57 6.69
C LEU A 145 8.86 3.06 6.82
N PRO A 146 8.30 3.51 7.95
CA PRO A 146 8.12 4.94 8.18
C PRO A 146 9.48 5.65 8.32
N PRO A 147 9.55 6.97 8.08
CA PRO A 147 10.78 7.75 8.29
C PRO A 147 11.37 7.57 9.70
N GLY A 148 12.67 7.27 9.75
CA GLY A 148 13.41 7.10 11.01
C GLY A 148 13.24 5.73 11.69
N ALA A 149 12.58 4.77 11.05
CA ALA A 149 12.59 3.37 11.51
C ALA A 149 13.84 2.63 11.01
N GLU A 150 14.38 1.78 11.86
CA GLU A 150 15.49 0.87 11.53
C GLU A 150 14.96 -0.40 10.85
N ASP A 151 15.75 -0.97 9.93
CA ASP A 151 15.38 -2.17 9.15
C ASP A 151 15.08 -3.37 10.05
N GLU A 152 15.79 -3.51 11.17
CA GLU A 152 15.65 -4.59 12.16
C GLU A 152 14.24 -4.67 12.75
N MET A 153 13.52 -3.54 12.82
CA MET A 153 12.12 -3.52 13.27
C MET A 153 11.24 -4.44 12.41
N ALA A 154 11.55 -4.58 11.12
CA ALA A 154 10.80 -5.36 10.16
C ALA A 154 11.33 -6.79 9.97
N ALA A 155 12.29 -7.26 10.77
CA ALA A 155 12.79 -8.64 10.71
C ALA A 155 11.69 -9.72 10.67
N PRO A 156 10.56 -9.60 11.43
CA PRO A 156 9.47 -10.57 11.34
C PRO A 156 8.85 -10.71 9.94
N LEU A 157 8.86 -9.66 9.13
CA LEU A 157 8.33 -9.70 7.76
C LEU A 157 9.22 -10.52 6.83
N LEU A 158 10.54 -10.57 7.08
CA LEU A 158 11.44 -11.44 6.33
C LEU A 158 11.19 -12.92 6.66
N VAL A 159 10.98 -13.23 7.93
CA VAL A 159 10.65 -14.59 8.38
C VAL A 159 9.32 -15.02 7.75
N TRP A 160 8.29 -14.17 7.85
CA TRP A 160 7.01 -14.39 7.20
C TRP A 160 7.15 -14.63 5.69
N ALA A 161 7.87 -13.78 4.96
CA ALA A 161 7.95 -13.88 3.50
C ALA A 161 8.59 -15.20 3.03
N ARG A 162 9.54 -15.73 3.82
CA ARG A 162 10.18 -17.03 3.59
C ARG A 162 9.25 -18.21 3.92
N GLN A 163 8.29 -18.01 4.81
CA GLN A 163 7.19 -18.95 5.02
C GLN A 163 6.22 -18.84 3.85
N ARG A 164 6.32 -19.80 2.92
CA ARG A 164 5.44 -19.87 1.76
C ARG A 164 4.00 -20.20 2.19
N PRO A 165 2.98 -19.60 1.55
CA PRO A 165 1.60 -20.09 1.65
C PRO A 165 1.51 -21.59 1.30
N PRO A 166 0.56 -22.35 1.88
CA PRO A 166 0.46 -23.79 1.67
C PRO A 166 0.46 -24.23 0.20
N MET A 167 -0.19 -23.47 -0.67
CA MET A 167 -0.25 -23.73 -2.11
C MET A 167 1.12 -23.64 -2.80
N LEU A 168 1.96 -22.69 -2.40
CA LEU A 168 3.33 -22.56 -2.92
C LEU A 168 4.31 -23.51 -2.23
N ALA A 169 4.05 -23.88 -0.98
CA ALA A 169 4.88 -24.83 -0.24
C ALA A 169 4.82 -26.24 -0.83
N GLN A 170 3.69 -26.62 -1.44
CA GLN A 170 3.46 -27.92 -2.04
C GLN A 170 4.03 -28.08 -3.47
N ALA A 171 4.49 -27.00 -4.10
CA ALA A 171 5.08 -27.05 -5.45
C ALA A 171 6.34 -27.94 -5.50
N ALA A 172 6.67 -28.45 -6.69
CA ALA A 172 7.93 -29.17 -6.92
C ALA A 172 9.14 -28.27 -6.62
N PRO A 173 10.26 -28.78 -6.09
CA PRO A 173 11.40 -27.97 -5.65
C PRO A 173 11.87 -26.91 -6.67
N GLU A 174 11.94 -27.29 -7.94
CA GLU A 174 12.34 -26.47 -9.07
C GLU A 174 11.31 -25.40 -9.48
N GLN A 175 10.08 -25.50 -8.99
CA GLN A 175 8.99 -24.55 -9.21
C GLN A 175 8.67 -23.72 -7.96
N ARG A 176 9.31 -23.99 -6.82
CA ARG A 176 9.05 -23.27 -5.58
C ARG A 176 9.57 -21.85 -5.66
N GLN A 177 8.69 -20.91 -5.36
CA GLN A 177 9.08 -19.52 -5.18
C GLN A 177 9.99 -19.35 -3.95
N SER A 178 11.03 -18.55 -4.09
CA SER A 178 11.96 -18.16 -3.03
C SER A 178 12.17 -16.65 -3.03
N ILE A 179 12.43 -16.08 -1.85
CA ILE A 179 12.79 -14.66 -1.73
C ILE A 179 14.25 -14.52 -2.17
N ALA A 180 14.46 -13.97 -3.36
CA ALA A 180 15.75 -13.78 -3.97
C ALA A 180 16.40 -12.45 -3.55
N VAL A 181 15.58 -11.42 -3.35
CA VAL A 181 16.01 -10.07 -2.98
C VAL A 181 15.12 -9.54 -1.86
N VAL A 182 15.71 -8.77 -0.95
CA VAL A 182 15.00 -8.01 0.07
C VAL A 182 15.39 -6.56 -0.07
N GLU A 183 14.41 -5.67 -0.14
CA GLU A 183 14.59 -4.23 -0.32
C GLU A 183 13.86 -3.49 0.80
N TYR A 184 14.47 -2.40 1.27
CA TYR A 184 13.87 -1.54 2.31
C TYR A 184 13.64 -0.14 1.73
N ILE A 185 12.39 0.31 1.81
CA ILE A 185 11.94 1.59 1.27
C ILE A 185 11.40 2.46 2.41
N THR A 186 12.01 3.62 2.62
CA THR A 186 11.47 4.64 3.51
C THR A 186 10.28 5.35 2.85
N THR A 187 9.12 5.30 3.49
CA THR A 187 7.87 5.87 2.95
C THR A 187 7.81 7.39 3.11
N ARG A 188 6.92 8.01 2.32
CA ARG A 188 6.71 9.47 2.32
C ARG A 188 5.22 9.81 2.34
N PRO A 189 4.48 9.47 3.40
CA PRO A 189 3.01 9.52 3.39
C PRO A 189 2.41 10.94 3.23
N GLY A 190 3.20 12.00 3.45
CA GLY A 190 2.77 13.39 3.25
C GLY A 190 3.02 13.96 1.86
N GLN A 191 3.59 13.20 0.92
CA GLN A 191 3.76 13.66 -0.46
C GLN A 191 2.46 13.49 -1.25
N PRO A 192 2.02 14.51 -2.00
CA PRO A 192 0.85 14.39 -2.86
C PRO A 192 1.06 13.36 -3.97
N GLY A 193 -0.04 12.74 -4.42
CA GLY A 193 -0.08 11.86 -5.58
C GLY A 193 -0.21 12.59 -6.91
N TRP A 194 0.05 13.90 -6.93
CA TRP A 194 0.01 14.78 -8.09
C TRP A 194 1.08 15.86 -7.94
N GLU A 195 1.56 16.39 -9.05
CA GLU A 195 2.59 17.41 -9.13
C GLU A 195 2.03 18.75 -9.65
N PRO A 196 2.71 19.88 -9.40
CA PRO A 196 2.30 21.18 -9.95
C PRO A 196 2.10 21.19 -11.48
N ASN A 197 2.85 20.34 -12.21
CA ASN A 197 2.73 20.22 -13.67
C ASN A 197 1.47 19.48 -14.13
N ASP A 198 0.81 18.74 -13.22
CA ASP A 198 -0.48 18.09 -13.49
C ASP A 198 -1.64 19.09 -13.46
N VAL A 199 -1.43 20.27 -12.88
CA VAL A 199 -2.43 21.33 -12.83
C VAL A 199 -2.59 21.96 -14.22
N PRO A 200 -3.81 21.98 -14.79
CA PRO A 200 -4.04 22.52 -16.14
C PRO A 200 -3.54 23.95 -16.29
N SER A 201 -2.96 24.27 -17.46
CA SER A 201 -2.58 25.63 -17.79
C SER A 201 -3.80 26.56 -17.73
N GLY A 202 -3.71 27.65 -16.95
CA GLY A 202 -4.82 28.58 -16.74
C GLY A 202 -5.70 28.27 -15.52
N PHE A 203 -5.41 27.20 -14.78
CA PHE A 203 -6.04 26.97 -13.49
C PHE A 203 -5.70 28.12 -12.52
N PRO A 204 -6.70 28.77 -11.87
CA PRO A 204 -6.43 29.93 -11.03
C PRO A 204 -5.54 29.59 -9.83
N ALA A 205 -4.47 30.37 -9.64
CA ALA A 205 -3.56 30.21 -8.50
C ALA A 205 -4.28 30.35 -7.15
N SER A 206 -5.35 31.15 -7.11
CA SER A 206 -6.21 31.33 -5.94
C SER A 206 -6.92 30.04 -5.52
N LEU A 207 -7.11 29.07 -6.42
CA LEU A 207 -7.80 27.80 -6.15
C LEU A 207 -6.87 26.63 -5.84
N LEU A 208 -5.54 26.82 -5.89
CA LEU A 208 -4.57 25.74 -5.60
C LEU A 208 -4.73 25.16 -4.19
N HIS A 209 -5.17 25.97 -3.22
CA HIS A 209 -5.45 25.53 -1.86
C HIS A 209 -6.65 24.56 -1.74
N LEU A 210 -7.47 24.45 -2.79
CA LEU A 210 -8.57 23.49 -2.88
C LEU A 210 -8.13 22.13 -3.44
N LEU A 211 -6.88 22.01 -3.93
CA LEU A 211 -6.33 20.74 -4.37
C LEU A 211 -5.85 19.95 -3.16
N LEU A 212 -6.53 18.83 -2.88
CA LEU A 212 -6.25 18.03 -1.70
C LEU A 212 -4.88 17.35 -1.82
N PRO A 213 -3.94 17.57 -0.87
CA PRO A 213 -2.63 16.93 -0.92
C PRO A 213 -2.71 15.40 -0.84
N ASN A 214 -3.60 14.87 -0.01
CA ASN A 214 -3.78 13.42 0.16
C ASN A 214 -4.74 12.86 -0.90
N ALA A 215 -4.39 13.04 -2.17
CA ALA A 215 -5.12 12.53 -3.31
C ALA A 215 -4.15 12.25 -4.48
N GLU A 216 -4.56 11.46 -5.45
CA GLU A 216 -3.88 11.28 -6.74
C GLU A 216 -4.62 12.00 -7.86
N LEU A 217 -3.92 12.32 -8.95
CA LEU A 217 -4.54 12.81 -10.17
C LEU A 217 -5.44 11.73 -10.78
N ASN A 218 -6.67 12.08 -11.12
CA ASN A 218 -7.59 11.20 -11.85
C ASN A 218 -7.82 11.77 -13.25
N SER A 219 -7.15 11.18 -14.24
CA SER A 219 -7.14 11.65 -15.65
C SER A 219 -8.45 11.45 -16.41
N ASN A 220 -9.45 10.80 -15.83
CA ASN A 220 -10.77 10.65 -16.43
C ASN A 220 -11.65 11.88 -16.14
N SER A 221 -11.57 12.89 -17.02
CA SER A 221 -12.54 13.98 -17.06
C SER A 221 -13.72 13.62 -17.97
N SER A 222 -14.91 13.40 -17.42
CA SER A 222 -16.14 13.55 -18.19
C SER A 222 -17.29 14.00 -17.29
N GLY A 223 -17.91 15.10 -17.68
CA GLY A 223 -19.12 15.64 -17.07
C GLY A 223 -19.78 16.63 -18.01
N ASP A 224 -21.02 16.33 -18.41
CA ASP A 224 -21.87 17.07 -19.35
C ASP A 224 -22.43 18.40 -18.77
N GLU A 225 -21.58 19.24 -18.18
CA GLU A 225 -21.92 20.60 -17.74
C GLU A 225 -21.25 21.65 -18.64
N PRO A 226 -21.72 22.92 -18.68
CA PRO A 226 -21.07 23.96 -19.48
C PRO A 226 -19.58 24.02 -19.13
N MET A 227 -18.76 23.79 -20.16
CA MET A 227 -17.34 23.46 -20.00
C MET A 227 -16.65 24.55 -19.16
N PRO A 228 -16.04 24.19 -18.01
CA PRO A 228 -15.30 25.13 -17.20
C PRO A 228 -14.07 25.64 -17.97
N ASP A 229 -13.59 26.84 -17.64
CA ASP A 229 -12.36 27.38 -18.24
C ASP A 229 -11.13 26.55 -17.83
N ALA A 230 -11.16 25.98 -16.62
CA ALA A 230 -10.21 24.99 -16.16
C ALA A 230 -10.88 24.03 -15.16
N SER A 231 -10.49 22.76 -15.20
CA SER A 231 -10.91 21.77 -14.19
C SER A 231 -9.85 20.70 -13.98
N ILE A 232 -9.76 20.22 -12.75
CA ILE A 232 -8.89 19.11 -12.35
C ILE A 232 -9.70 18.15 -11.49
N THR A 233 -9.50 16.85 -11.71
CA THR A 233 -10.12 15.81 -10.89
C THR A 233 -9.04 15.04 -10.14
N LEU A 234 -9.20 14.96 -8.84
CA LEU A 234 -8.36 14.19 -7.93
C LEU A 234 -9.15 13.01 -7.37
N ARG A 235 -8.46 11.99 -6.90
CA ARG A 235 -9.04 10.82 -6.21
C ARG A 235 -8.40 10.66 -4.84
N SER A 236 -9.24 10.62 -3.80
CA SER A 236 -8.83 10.38 -2.42
C SER A 236 -9.42 9.07 -1.92
N TYR A 237 -8.61 8.23 -1.29
CA TYR A 237 -9.06 6.99 -0.64
C TYR A 237 -9.38 7.18 0.86
N ALA A 238 -9.38 8.43 1.33
CA ALA A 238 -9.92 8.76 2.65
C ALA A 238 -11.45 8.63 2.66
N ASP A 239 -12.01 8.38 3.86
CA ASP A 239 -13.45 8.33 4.11
C ASP A 239 -14.18 9.59 3.57
N PHE A 240 -15.35 9.39 2.96
CA PHE A 240 -16.13 10.47 2.37
C PHE A 240 -16.47 11.59 3.36
N HIS A 241 -16.86 11.26 4.60
CA HIS A 241 -17.17 12.28 5.61
C HIS A 241 -15.91 13.07 6.00
N TRP A 242 -14.74 12.42 6.03
CA TRP A 242 -13.48 13.14 6.24
C TRP A 242 -13.18 14.12 5.10
N VAL A 243 -13.36 13.71 3.84
CA VAL A 243 -13.17 14.60 2.67
C VAL A 243 -14.18 15.75 2.71
N LEU A 244 -15.45 15.45 2.95
CA LEU A 244 -16.53 16.44 3.08
C LEU A 244 -16.22 17.48 4.16
N ASN A 245 -15.84 17.05 5.36
CA ASN A 245 -15.50 17.93 6.47
C ASN A 245 -14.23 18.75 6.20
N THR A 246 -13.31 18.23 5.40
CA THR A 246 -12.12 18.96 4.96
C THR A 246 -12.52 20.09 4.02
N TYR A 247 -13.38 19.84 3.03
CA TYR A 247 -13.84 20.88 2.11
C TYR A 247 -14.78 21.89 2.74
N ALA A 248 -15.57 21.51 3.75
CA ALA A 248 -16.33 22.47 4.56
C ALA A 248 -15.43 23.54 5.23
N LYS A 249 -14.16 23.20 5.50
CA LYS A 249 -13.15 24.14 6.03
C LYS A 249 -12.41 24.88 4.92
N LEU A 250 -12.01 24.18 3.85
CA LEU A 250 -11.24 24.77 2.75
C LEU A 250 -12.09 25.76 1.93
N ALA A 251 -13.29 25.37 1.53
CA ALA A 251 -14.23 26.19 0.75
C ALA A 251 -15.14 27.04 1.66
N LYS A 252 -14.58 27.63 2.72
CA LYS A 252 -15.35 28.39 3.70
C LYS A 252 -16.12 29.53 3.03
N GLY A 253 -17.44 29.57 3.24
CA GLY A 253 -18.33 30.57 2.65
C GLY A 253 -18.94 30.17 1.31
N ALA A 254 -18.58 29.01 0.76
CA ALA A 254 -19.26 28.42 -0.38
C ALA A 254 -20.68 27.96 0.00
N GLN A 255 -21.60 28.02 -0.96
CA GLN A 255 -22.90 27.35 -0.88
C GLN A 255 -22.71 25.84 -1.06
N VAL A 256 -23.37 25.05 -0.23
CA VAL A 256 -23.28 23.59 -0.27
C VAL A 256 -24.61 23.02 -0.74
N GLN A 257 -24.57 22.12 -1.72
CA GLN A 257 -25.72 21.41 -2.26
C GLN A 257 -25.40 19.90 -2.37
N GLY A 258 -26.44 19.07 -2.30
CA GLY A 258 -26.31 17.62 -2.35
C GLY A 258 -26.28 16.96 -0.97
N HIS A 259 -26.22 15.63 -0.98
CA HIS A 259 -26.21 14.75 0.17
C HIS A 259 -25.56 13.42 -0.24
N ASP A 260 -25.14 12.64 0.77
CA ASP A 260 -24.65 11.28 0.62
C ASP A 260 -23.48 11.15 -0.38
N ASP A 261 -23.71 10.55 -1.54
CA ASP A 261 -22.70 10.14 -2.52
C ASP A 261 -22.23 11.28 -3.44
N LYS A 262 -22.91 12.43 -3.42
CA LYS A 262 -22.54 13.62 -4.19
C LYS A 262 -22.80 14.91 -3.43
N VAL A 263 -21.75 15.70 -3.24
CA VAL A 263 -21.83 17.04 -2.64
C VAL A 263 -21.09 18.04 -3.51
N VAL A 264 -21.69 19.22 -3.70
CA VAL A 264 -21.13 20.31 -4.50
C VAL A 264 -20.99 21.56 -3.63
N PHE A 265 -19.78 22.10 -3.54
CA PHE A 265 -19.48 23.41 -2.99
C PHE A 265 -19.40 24.41 -4.13
N THR A 266 -20.12 25.53 -4.06
CA THR A 266 -20.09 26.61 -5.05
C THR A 266 -19.68 27.91 -4.36
N GLY A 267 -18.60 28.51 -4.84
CA GLY A 267 -18.08 29.76 -4.31
C GLY A 267 -17.66 30.74 -5.40
N ASN A 268 -17.25 31.92 -4.97
CA ASN A 268 -16.62 32.92 -5.83
C ASN A 268 -15.34 33.42 -5.16
N ASP A 269 -14.34 33.75 -5.96
CA ASP A 269 -13.12 34.42 -5.53
C ASP A 269 -12.76 35.56 -6.50
N ALA A 270 -11.52 36.07 -6.41
CA ALA A 270 -11.05 37.14 -7.28
C ALA A 270 -10.88 36.73 -8.76
N SER A 271 -10.80 35.42 -9.04
CA SER A 271 -10.64 34.87 -10.39
C SER A 271 -11.99 34.55 -11.05
N GLY A 272 -13.02 34.26 -10.26
CA GLY A 272 -14.39 34.13 -10.73
C GLY A 272 -15.19 33.14 -9.89
N ARG A 273 -16.08 32.39 -10.54
CA ARG A 273 -16.88 31.35 -9.89
C ARG A 273 -16.10 30.04 -9.87
N TYR A 274 -16.17 29.29 -8.77
CA TYR A 274 -15.62 27.95 -8.70
C TYR A 274 -16.63 26.95 -8.14
N THR A 275 -16.40 25.68 -8.45
CA THR A 275 -17.06 24.56 -7.79
C THR A 275 -16.06 23.51 -7.31
N VAL A 276 -16.40 22.84 -6.21
CA VAL A 276 -15.78 21.59 -5.79
C VAL A 276 -16.86 20.53 -5.71
N THR A 277 -16.76 19.50 -6.56
CA THR A 277 -17.69 18.37 -6.58
C THR A 277 -17.02 17.16 -5.96
N LEU A 278 -17.59 16.65 -4.88
CA LEU A 278 -17.24 15.39 -4.25
C LEU A 278 -18.20 14.32 -4.74
N ARG A 279 -17.67 13.18 -5.19
CA ARG A 279 -18.48 12.02 -5.63
C ARG A 279 -17.83 10.73 -5.16
N GLU A 280 -18.56 9.87 -4.46
CA GLU A 280 -18.14 8.50 -4.13
C GLU A 280 -18.98 7.51 -4.96
N PRO A 281 -18.56 7.18 -6.20
CA PRO A 281 -19.33 6.29 -7.06
C PRO A 281 -19.45 4.87 -6.46
N ASP A 282 -18.40 4.44 -5.78
CA ASP A 282 -18.33 3.24 -4.97
C ASP A 282 -17.20 3.40 -3.94
N LYS A 283 -17.28 2.65 -2.84
CA LYS A 283 -16.36 2.78 -1.70
C LYS A 283 -14.94 2.29 -2.01
N GLU A 284 -14.78 1.40 -2.98
CA GLU A 284 -13.48 0.80 -3.31
C GLU A 284 -12.63 1.77 -4.12
N ASN A 285 -13.25 2.52 -5.02
CA ASN A 285 -12.62 3.50 -5.88
C ASN A 285 -12.34 4.86 -5.23
N GLY A 286 -12.82 5.06 -4.00
CA GLY A 286 -12.61 6.28 -3.23
C GLY A 286 -13.41 7.48 -3.74
N VAL A 287 -13.12 8.63 -3.17
CA VAL A 287 -13.82 9.89 -3.41
C VAL A 287 -13.17 10.62 -4.58
N LEU A 288 -13.93 10.85 -5.64
CA LEU A 288 -13.57 11.74 -6.73
C LEU A 288 -13.85 13.18 -6.32
N ILE A 289 -12.86 14.05 -6.54
CA ILE A 289 -12.88 15.46 -6.17
C ILE A 289 -12.60 16.26 -7.44
N THR A 290 -13.61 16.91 -8.00
CA THR A 290 -13.45 17.78 -9.16
C THR A 290 -13.46 19.24 -8.72
N VAL A 291 -12.37 19.96 -8.97
CA VAL A 291 -12.30 21.42 -8.79
C VAL A 291 -12.38 22.08 -10.15
N ALA A 292 -13.38 22.94 -10.36
CA ALA A 292 -13.62 23.62 -11.63
C ALA A 292 -13.77 25.13 -11.42
N SER A 293 -13.32 25.91 -12.41
CA SER A 293 -13.36 27.37 -12.38
C SER A 293 -13.96 27.96 -13.65
N TRP A 294 -14.72 29.04 -13.49
CA TRP A 294 -15.21 29.92 -14.55
C TRP A 294 -14.69 31.33 -14.29
N GLN A 295 -13.82 31.80 -15.16
CA GLN A 295 -13.13 33.08 -15.04
C GLN A 295 -14.09 34.22 -15.35
N THR A 296 -13.96 35.31 -14.59
CA THR A 296 -14.64 36.57 -14.90
C THR A 296 -13.99 37.16 -16.16
N LYS A 297 -14.78 37.38 -17.22
CA LYS A 297 -14.32 38.03 -18.46
C LYS A 297 -14.17 39.53 -18.29
#